data_AF-A0A1M5VYG5-F1
#
_entry.id   AF-A0A1M5VYG5-F1
#
_cell.length_a   1.000
_cell.length_b   1.000
_cell.length_c   1.000
_cell.angle_alpha   90.00
_cell.angle_beta   90.00
_cell.angle_gamma   90.00
#
_symmetry.space_group_name_H-M   'P 1'
#
loop_
_entity.id
_entity.type
_entity.pdbx_description
1 polymer ?
#
loop_
_entity_poly.entity_id
_entity_poly.type
_entity_poly.pdbx_seq_one_letter_code
_entity_poly.pdbx_strand_id
1 'polypeptide(L)'
;MSPSSKSPRLMRIAVAASALLVVIALGAFWYASETARKAPPRAADNAVTVTIKGKACEPNEISVPAGRTTFTIVNQSDRALEWEILDGVMVVEERENIAPGFSQTMTVKLQPGTFDITCGLLSNPRGKLHVTPSSASQAEAARPSLVNYIGALAEYKVFLALESDALADAAGSLAQAVKAGDLQQARELYAPAHQAYARIEPVAALFADLDTRLNAPAQYFEKREADPGFTGFHRIEYALFGQNSTNALDPAAEQLLADIGTLKERLRSLNLQPAQLAGSASKLLQRVADRLSADGAGDYSRAELDNLRGTFDGTKKISDLLAPLLAKAAPGLQQDIDQRFAALDAALGSHRAGQGPTDAALNQAQRSALAEPVRALAQEVAKVNAALGLD
;
A
#
# COMPACT_ATOMS: atom_id res chain seq x y z
N MET A 1 1.45 69.43 -46.10
CA MET A 1 1.97 68.16 -46.62
C MET A 1 0.83 67.43 -47.29
N SER A 2 0.72 67.53 -48.62
CA SER A 2 -0.38 66.94 -49.40
C SER A 2 -0.16 65.43 -49.56
N PRO A 3 -1.16 64.56 -49.34
CA PRO A 3 -0.99 63.13 -49.47
C PRO A 3 -0.91 62.74 -50.96
N SER A 4 0.15 62.01 -51.31
CA SER A 4 0.38 61.46 -52.65
C SER A 4 -0.72 60.46 -53.02
N SER A 5 -1.45 60.74 -54.11
CA SER A 5 -2.47 59.84 -54.65
C SER A 5 -1.80 58.58 -55.22
N LYS A 6 -1.95 57.44 -54.55
CA LYS A 6 -1.44 56.15 -55.04
C LYS A 6 -2.15 55.77 -56.35
N SER A 7 -1.36 55.39 -57.36
CA SER A 7 -1.83 55.17 -58.74
C SER A 7 -2.78 53.96 -58.85
N PRO A 8 -3.82 54.03 -59.69
CA PRO A 8 -4.81 52.96 -59.88
C PRO A 8 -4.23 51.65 -60.44
N ARG A 9 -3.00 51.67 -61.00
CA ARG A 9 -2.31 50.46 -61.46
C ARG A 9 -1.78 49.61 -60.32
N LEU A 10 -1.27 50.22 -59.25
CA LEU A 10 -0.79 49.50 -58.07
C LEU A 10 -1.92 48.75 -57.37
N MET A 11 -3.13 49.33 -57.36
CA MET A 11 -4.31 48.71 -56.75
C MET A 11 -4.78 47.48 -57.55
N ARG A 12 -4.74 47.53 -58.89
CA ARG A 12 -5.09 46.37 -59.75
C ARG A 12 -4.08 45.23 -59.63
N ILE A 13 -2.78 45.55 -59.52
CA ILE A 13 -1.73 44.55 -59.29
C ILE A 13 -1.90 43.90 -57.91
N ALA A 14 -2.21 44.68 -56.88
CA ALA A 14 -2.46 44.15 -55.54
C ALA A 14 -3.65 43.19 -55.52
N VAL A 15 -4.77 43.52 -56.17
CA VAL A 15 -5.95 42.65 -56.25
C VAL A 15 -5.65 41.35 -57.01
N ALA A 16 -4.92 41.43 -58.13
CA ALA A 16 -4.53 40.24 -58.89
C ALA A 16 -3.59 39.33 -58.09
N ALA A 17 -2.64 39.92 -57.35
CA ALA A 17 -1.74 39.17 -56.48
C ALA A 17 -2.48 38.50 -55.31
N SER A 18 -3.45 39.19 -54.69
CA SER A 18 -4.29 38.61 -53.63
C SER A 18 -5.16 37.45 -54.14
N ALA A 19 -5.76 37.57 -55.33
CA ALA A 19 -6.54 36.50 -55.93
C ALA A 19 -5.67 35.27 -56.22
N LEU A 20 -4.44 35.47 -56.71
CA LEU A 20 -3.49 34.39 -56.96
C LEU A 20 -3.08 33.67 -55.67
N LEU A 21 -2.85 34.41 -54.58
CA LEU A 21 -2.52 33.84 -53.28
C LEU A 21 -3.66 32.97 -52.71
N VAL A 22 -4.91 33.38 -52.89
CA VAL A 22 -6.08 32.58 -52.45
C VAL A 22 -6.16 31.26 -53.22
N VAL A 23 -5.94 31.28 -54.53
CA VAL A 23 -5.94 30.05 -55.35
C VAL A 23 -4.82 29.09 -54.94
N ILE A 24 -3.62 29.62 -54.69
CA ILE A 24 -2.49 28.82 -54.20
C ILE A 24 -2.78 28.23 -52.82
N ALA A 25 -3.35 29.02 -51.91
CA ALA A 25 -3.71 28.55 -50.57
C ALA A 25 -4.78 27.44 -50.61
N LEU A 26 -5.79 27.59 -51.48
CA LEU A 26 -6.81 26.55 -51.69
C LEU A 26 -6.21 25.28 -52.30
N GLY A 27 -5.29 25.40 -53.26
CA GLY A 27 -4.58 24.25 -53.83
C GLY A 27 -3.70 23.53 -52.80
N ALA A 28 -2.98 24.29 -51.98
CA ALA A 28 -2.16 23.74 -50.89
C ALA A 28 -3.00 23.09 -49.80
N PHE A 29 -4.14 23.70 -49.42
CA PHE A 29 -5.07 23.12 -48.45
C PHE A 29 -5.72 21.85 -48.99
N TRP A 30 -6.15 21.85 -50.25
CA TRP A 30 -6.71 20.65 -50.90
C TRP A 30 -5.67 19.53 -50.96
N TYR A 31 -4.43 19.84 -51.36
CA TYR A 31 -3.33 18.87 -51.40
C TYR A 31 -2.99 18.33 -50.00
N ALA A 32 -2.83 19.20 -49.00
CA ALA A 32 -2.58 18.80 -47.62
C ALA A 32 -3.72 17.95 -47.05
N SER A 33 -4.97 18.30 -47.32
CA SER A 33 -6.15 17.51 -46.92
C SER A 33 -6.18 16.14 -47.60
N GLU A 34 -5.84 16.04 -48.87
CA GLU A 34 -5.79 14.77 -49.61
C GLU A 34 -4.63 13.88 -49.11
N THR A 35 -3.53 14.50 -48.70
CA THR A 35 -2.35 13.80 -48.15
C THR A 35 -2.62 13.31 -46.73
N ALA A 36 -3.28 14.13 -45.90
CA ALA A 36 -3.72 13.76 -44.56
C ALA A 36 -4.79 12.65 -44.58
N ARG A 37 -5.70 12.64 -45.56
CA ARG A 37 -6.64 11.52 -45.80
C ARG A 37 -5.95 10.19 -46.14
N LYS A 38 -4.78 10.26 -46.77
CA LYS A 38 -3.99 9.07 -47.18
C LYS A 38 -2.98 8.63 -46.12
N ALA A 39 -2.64 9.49 -45.17
CA ALA A 39 -1.72 9.16 -44.09
C ALA A 39 -2.48 8.37 -43.00
N PRO A 40 -2.16 7.08 -42.75
CA PRO A 40 -2.74 6.38 -41.62
C PRO A 40 -2.31 7.10 -40.33
N PRO A 41 -3.23 7.30 -39.35
CA PRO A 41 -2.85 7.81 -38.05
C PRO A 41 -1.79 6.87 -37.47
N ARG A 42 -0.76 7.46 -36.86
CA ARG A 42 0.32 6.72 -36.21
C ARG A 42 -0.32 5.97 -35.03
N ALA A 43 -0.63 4.69 -35.25
CA ALA A 43 -1.12 3.81 -34.19
C ALA A 43 -0.09 3.84 -33.05
N ALA A 44 -0.56 3.95 -31.81
CA ALA A 44 0.28 3.59 -30.68
C ALA A 44 0.78 2.15 -30.92
N ASP A 45 2.05 1.89 -30.60
CA ASP A 45 2.60 0.53 -30.69
C ASP A 45 1.63 -0.44 -29.96
N ASN A 46 1.19 -1.50 -30.65
CA ASN A 46 0.23 -2.52 -30.19
C ASN A 46 -1.28 -2.13 -30.12
N ALA A 47 -1.74 -1.08 -30.79
CA ALA A 47 -3.18 -0.80 -30.88
C ALA A 47 -3.93 -1.75 -31.84
N VAL A 48 -5.09 -2.28 -31.43
CA VAL A 48 -5.98 -3.09 -32.27
C VAL A 48 -6.77 -2.17 -33.18
N THR A 49 -6.59 -2.29 -34.50
CA THR A 49 -7.31 -1.45 -35.45
C THR A 49 -8.59 -2.14 -35.92
N VAL A 50 -9.72 -1.44 -35.80
CA VAL A 50 -11.04 -1.89 -36.27
C VAL A 50 -11.51 -0.93 -37.34
N THR A 51 -11.66 -1.42 -38.57
CA THR A 51 -12.14 -0.61 -39.69
C THR A 51 -13.59 -0.90 -39.95
N ILE A 52 -14.44 0.13 -39.98
CA ILE A 52 -15.86 -0.03 -40.24
C ILE A 52 -16.15 0.39 -41.68
N LYS A 53 -16.67 -0.56 -42.47
CA LYS A 53 -17.11 -0.36 -43.86
C LYS A 53 -18.60 -0.66 -43.94
N GLY A 54 -19.40 0.40 -44.15
CA GLY A 54 -20.87 0.28 -44.20
C GLY A 54 -21.48 -0.20 -42.88
N LYS A 55 -21.88 -1.49 -42.81
CA LYS A 55 -22.53 -2.13 -41.65
C LYS A 55 -21.69 -3.28 -41.03
N ALA A 56 -20.42 -3.37 -41.40
CA ALA A 56 -19.51 -4.42 -40.94
C ALA A 56 -18.20 -3.82 -40.44
N CYS A 57 -17.61 -4.47 -39.45
CA CYS A 57 -16.29 -4.19 -38.91
C CYS A 57 -15.31 -5.23 -39.48
N GLU A 58 -14.10 -4.78 -39.77
CA GLU A 58 -12.97 -5.60 -40.16
C GLU A 58 -11.82 -5.33 -39.16
N PRO A 59 -11.41 -6.33 -38.37
CA PRO A 59 -12.09 -7.63 -38.17
C PRO A 59 -13.44 -7.49 -37.44
N ASN A 60 -14.33 -8.46 -37.64
CA ASN A 60 -15.57 -8.61 -36.85
C ASN A 60 -15.43 -9.58 -35.68
N GLU A 61 -14.31 -10.28 -35.57
CA GLU A 61 -13.98 -11.12 -34.42
C GLU A 61 -12.56 -10.75 -33.97
N ILE A 62 -12.46 -10.31 -32.72
CA ILE A 62 -11.22 -9.79 -32.14
C ILE A 62 -10.86 -10.65 -30.94
N SER A 63 -9.59 -10.99 -30.79
CA SER A 63 -9.08 -11.66 -29.59
C SER A 63 -7.92 -10.87 -29.00
N VAL A 64 -8.01 -10.53 -27.71
CA VAL A 64 -6.99 -9.79 -26.96
C VAL A 64 -6.81 -10.40 -25.57
N PRO A 65 -5.62 -10.29 -24.94
CA PRO A 65 -5.47 -10.65 -23.54
C PRO A 65 -6.20 -9.65 -22.62
N ALA A 66 -6.74 -10.13 -21.51
CA ALA A 66 -7.30 -9.29 -20.46
C ALA A 66 -6.26 -8.31 -19.90
N GLY A 67 -6.70 -7.09 -19.58
CA GLY A 67 -5.82 -5.98 -19.22
C GLY A 67 -6.12 -4.73 -20.04
N ARG A 68 -5.17 -3.79 -20.08
CA ARG A 68 -5.32 -2.55 -20.86
C ARG A 68 -5.10 -2.84 -22.34
N THR A 69 -6.11 -2.51 -23.16
CA THR A 69 -6.06 -2.63 -24.61
C THR A 69 -6.42 -1.28 -25.22
N THR A 70 -5.67 -0.89 -26.25
CA THR A 70 -5.97 0.30 -27.04
C THR A 70 -6.57 -0.12 -28.37
N PHE A 71 -7.73 0.45 -28.72
CA PHE A 71 -8.38 0.27 -30.01
C PHE A 71 -8.29 1.54 -30.84
N THR A 72 -8.03 1.39 -32.13
CA THR A 72 -8.11 2.46 -33.13
C THR A 72 -9.26 2.16 -34.07
N ILE A 73 -10.30 2.97 -34.00
CA ILE A 73 -11.53 2.79 -34.78
C ILE A 73 -11.45 3.68 -36.01
N VAL A 74 -11.50 3.08 -37.19
CA VAL A 74 -11.38 3.78 -38.48
C VAL A 74 -12.72 3.76 -39.18
N ASN A 75 -13.28 4.92 -39.49
CA ASN A 75 -14.52 5.03 -40.23
C ASN A 75 -14.26 5.14 -41.73
N GLN A 76 -14.48 4.04 -42.47
CA GLN A 76 -14.49 4.00 -43.94
C GLN A 76 -15.91 3.87 -44.52
N SER A 77 -16.92 4.30 -43.76
CA SER A 77 -18.30 4.42 -44.21
C SER A 77 -18.61 5.84 -44.69
N ASP A 78 -19.83 6.06 -45.15
CA ASP A 78 -20.36 7.32 -45.68
C ASP A 78 -21.11 8.18 -44.65
N ARG A 79 -21.14 7.76 -43.38
CA ARG A 79 -21.82 8.46 -42.28
C ARG A 79 -20.99 8.49 -40.99
N ALA A 80 -21.34 9.37 -40.06
CA ALA A 80 -20.79 9.29 -38.71
C ALA A 80 -21.22 7.99 -38.03
N LEU A 81 -20.34 7.44 -37.19
CA LEU A 81 -20.61 6.20 -36.48
C LEU A 81 -20.13 6.25 -35.03
N GLU A 82 -20.57 5.23 -34.29
CA GLU A 82 -20.20 4.94 -32.92
C GLU A 82 -19.70 3.49 -32.84
N TRP A 83 -18.73 3.23 -31.99
CA TRP A 83 -18.19 1.90 -31.71
C TRP A 83 -18.15 1.67 -30.21
N GLU A 84 -18.81 0.62 -29.77
CA GLU A 84 -19.03 0.28 -28.36
C GLU A 84 -18.59 -1.16 -28.11
N ILE A 85 -18.13 -1.40 -26.89
CA ILE A 85 -17.95 -2.74 -26.32
C ILE A 85 -19.12 -2.98 -25.36
N LEU A 86 -19.86 -4.07 -25.56
CA LEU A 86 -21.09 -4.37 -24.85
C LEU A 86 -20.97 -5.67 -24.04
N ASP A 87 -21.41 -5.63 -22.79
CA ASP A 87 -21.65 -6.80 -21.94
C ASP A 87 -23.17 -6.94 -21.71
N GLY A 88 -23.82 -7.73 -22.57
CA GLY A 88 -25.28 -7.80 -22.64
C GLY A 88 -25.89 -6.46 -23.05
N VAL A 89 -26.50 -5.74 -22.11
CA VAL A 89 -27.10 -4.42 -22.32
C VAL A 89 -26.25 -3.27 -21.78
N MET A 90 -25.11 -3.58 -21.16
CA MET A 90 -24.22 -2.59 -20.55
C MET A 90 -23.13 -2.17 -21.52
N VAL A 91 -22.90 -0.86 -21.64
CA VAL A 91 -21.76 -0.31 -22.37
C VAL A 91 -20.52 -0.36 -21.46
N VAL A 92 -19.49 -1.09 -21.90
CA VAL A 92 -18.20 -1.22 -21.20
C VAL A 92 -17.29 -0.03 -21.53
N GLU A 93 -17.23 0.37 -22.80
CA GLU A 93 -16.52 1.55 -23.30
C GLU A 93 -17.05 1.91 -24.71
N GLU A 94 -16.98 3.18 -25.09
CA GLU A 94 -17.51 3.67 -26.37
C GLU A 94 -16.68 4.81 -26.99
N ARG A 95 -16.76 4.96 -28.31
CA ARG A 95 -16.39 6.20 -29.01
C ARG A 95 -17.47 6.58 -30.01
N GLU A 96 -17.91 7.83 -29.89
CA GLU A 96 -19.01 8.38 -30.68
C GLU A 96 -18.54 9.40 -31.72
N ASN A 97 -19.45 9.74 -32.64
CA ASN A 97 -19.30 10.82 -33.62
C ASN A 97 -18.04 10.71 -34.50
N ILE A 98 -17.61 9.49 -34.83
CA ILE A 98 -16.46 9.27 -35.71
C ILE A 98 -16.90 9.56 -37.14
N ALA A 99 -16.52 10.72 -37.68
CA ALA A 99 -16.92 11.17 -39.02
C ALA A 99 -16.30 10.31 -40.16
N PRO A 100 -16.92 10.27 -41.35
CA PRO A 100 -16.37 9.58 -42.52
C PRO A 100 -14.92 9.96 -42.83
N GLY A 101 -14.05 8.96 -42.97
CA GLY A 101 -12.62 9.15 -43.25
C GLY A 101 -11.75 9.51 -42.04
N PHE A 102 -12.33 9.59 -40.84
CA PHE A 102 -11.59 9.84 -39.59
C PHE A 102 -11.40 8.55 -38.78
N SER A 103 -10.46 8.63 -37.84
CA SER A 103 -10.21 7.58 -36.85
C SER A 103 -10.21 8.16 -35.45
N GLN A 104 -10.62 7.36 -34.46
CA GLN A 104 -10.48 7.68 -33.05
C GLN A 104 -9.81 6.54 -32.29
N THR A 105 -9.17 6.86 -31.18
CA THR A 105 -8.52 5.88 -30.30
C THR A 105 -9.22 5.84 -28.95
N MET A 106 -9.36 4.64 -28.38
CA MET A 106 -9.79 4.43 -27.00
C MET A 106 -8.86 3.44 -26.30
N THR A 107 -8.70 3.58 -24.98
CA THR A 107 -7.95 2.62 -24.17
C THR A 107 -8.84 2.16 -23.03
N VAL A 108 -9.09 0.86 -22.93
CA VAL A 108 -10.00 0.24 -21.97
C VAL A 108 -9.28 -0.88 -21.22
N LYS A 109 -9.64 -1.10 -19.95
CA LYS A 109 -9.19 -2.26 -19.18
C LYS A 109 -10.26 -3.36 -19.25
N LEU A 110 -9.97 -4.45 -19.94
CA LEU A 110 -10.91 -5.53 -20.18
C LEU A 110 -10.68 -6.70 -19.22
N GLN A 111 -11.79 -7.25 -18.72
CA GLN A 111 -11.79 -8.50 -17.95
C GLN A 111 -11.96 -9.71 -18.88
N PRO A 112 -11.48 -10.92 -18.52
CA PRO A 112 -11.68 -12.11 -19.31
C PRO A 112 -13.17 -12.36 -19.57
N GLY A 113 -13.53 -12.64 -20.82
CA GLY A 113 -14.93 -12.76 -21.21
C GLY A 113 -15.14 -12.69 -22.72
N THR A 114 -16.40 -12.70 -23.14
CA THR A 114 -16.79 -12.45 -24.53
C THR A 114 -17.80 -11.33 -24.56
N PHE A 115 -17.49 -10.30 -25.33
CA PHE A 115 -18.27 -9.07 -25.45
C PHE A 115 -18.80 -8.95 -26.88
N ASP A 116 -19.91 -8.25 -27.02
CA ASP A 116 -20.41 -7.79 -28.32
C ASP A 116 -19.77 -6.46 -28.69
N ILE A 117 -19.52 -6.23 -29.98
CA ILE A 117 -19.08 -4.91 -30.48
C ILE A 117 -20.02 -4.39 -31.56
N THR A 118 -20.28 -3.09 -31.53
CA THR A 118 -21.07 -2.43 -32.57
C THR A 118 -20.22 -2.17 -33.80
N CYS A 119 -20.80 -2.32 -34.99
CA CYS A 119 -20.06 -2.17 -36.25
C CYS A 119 -20.77 -1.19 -37.19
N GLY A 120 -20.99 0.03 -36.68
CA GLY A 120 -21.53 1.16 -37.44
C GLY A 120 -23.02 1.45 -37.25
N LEU A 121 -23.75 0.66 -36.44
CA LEU A 121 -25.12 0.95 -35.97
C LEU A 121 -25.26 0.46 -34.53
N LEU A 122 -25.80 1.30 -33.65
CA LEU A 122 -26.17 0.95 -32.27
C LEU A 122 -27.14 -0.24 -32.19
N SER A 123 -28.07 -0.34 -33.14
CA SER A 123 -29.11 -1.36 -33.14
C SER A 123 -28.68 -2.73 -33.68
N ASN A 124 -27.38 -2.97 -33.91
CA ASN A 124 -26.90 -4.14 -34.65
C ASN A 124 -25.46 -4.52 -34.27
N PRO A 125 -25.23 -5.06 -33.06
CA PRO A 125 -23.94 -5.64 -32.68
C PRO A 125 -23.62 -6.79 -33.63
N ARG A 126 -22.48 -6.69 -34.33
CA ARG A 126 -22.12 -7.58 -35.44
C ARG A 126 -20.76 -8.23 -35.27
N GLY A 127 -20.01 -7.81 -34.25
CA GLY A 127 -18.72 -8.41 -33.95
C GLY A 127 -18.64 -8.97 -32.54
N LYS A 128 -17.65 -9.83 -32.33
CA LYS A 128 -17.31 -10.42 -31.04
C LYS A 128 -15.92 -9.98 -30.62
N LEU A 129 -15.78 -9.64 -29.34
CA LEU A 129 -14.50 -9.40 -28.70
C LEU A 129 -14.28 -10.49 -27.65
N HIS A 130 -13.33 -11.38 -27.92
CA HIS A 130 -12.89 -12.41 -26.99
C HIS A 130 -11.71 -11.89 -26.19
N VAL A 131 -11.91 -11.78 -24.88
CA VAL A 131 -10.86 -11.34 -23.95
C VAL A 131 -10.35 -12.58 -23.23
N THR A 132 -9.14 -13.01 -23.57
CA THR A 132 -8.55 -14.23 -23.01
C THR A 132 -7.93 -13.95 -21.64
N PRO A 133 -7.98 -14.90 -20.69
CA PRO A 133 -7.28 -14.74 -19.42
C PRO A 133 -5.79 -14.44 -19.62
N SER A 134 -5.32 -13.38 -18.98
CA SER A 134 -3.90 -13.06 -18.87
C SER A 134 -3.40 -13.36 -17.45
N SER A 135 -2.08 -13.53 -17.28
CA SER A 135 -1.47 -13.66 -15.96
C SER A 135 -1.85 -12.52 -15.03
N ALA A 136 -1.89 -11.28 -15.55
CA ALA A 136 -2.30 -10.10 -14.81
C ALA A 136 -3.77 -10.17 -14.36
N SER A 137 -4.68 -10.60 -15.23
CA SER A 137 -6.10 -10.74 -14.87
C SER A 137 -6.37 -11.86 -13.87
N GLN A 138 -5.64 -12.97 -13.96
CA GLN A 138 -5.75 -14.07 -13.00
C GLN A 138 -5.24 -13.64 -11.63
N ALA A 139 -4.13 -12.89 -11.58
CA ALA A 139 -3.62 -12.32 -10.34
C ALA A 139 -4.62 -11.34 -9.71
N GLU A 140 -5.27 -10.49 -10.52
CA GLU A 140 -6.30 -9.57 -10.02
C GLU A 140 -7.55 -10.30 -9.51
N ALA A 141 -8.03 -11.32 -10.23
CA ALA A 141 -9.16 -12.15 -9.80
C ALA A 141 -8.85 -13.00 -8.56
N ALA A 142 -7.58 -13.30 -8.29
CA ALA A 142 -7.15 -14.01 -7.10
C ALA A 142 -7.18 -13.12 -5.84
N ARG A 143 -7.24 -11.79 -5.98
CA ARG A 143 -7.28 -10.86 -4.86
C ARG A 143 -8.58 -11.02 -4.06
N PRO A 144 -8.49 -11.03 -2.72
CA PRO A 144 -9.67 -11.13 -1.87
C PRO A 144 -10.54 -9.86 -1.96
N SER A 145 -11.85 -10.04 -1.85
CA SER A 145 -12.77 -8.93 -1.57
C SER A 145 -12.70 -8.50 -0.11
N LEU A 146 -13.20 -7.32 0.23
CA LEU A 146 -13.25 -6.85 1.63
C LEU A 146 -13.99 -7.81 2.57
N VAL A 147 -15.00 -8.54 2.07
CA VAL A 147 -15.76 -9.54 2.84
C VAL A 147 -14.86 -10.67 3.33
N ASN A 148 -13.82 -11.03 2.56
CA ASN A 148 -12.89 -12.09 2.93
C ASN A 148 -12.02 -11.76 4.16
N TYR A 149 -11.96 -10.48 4.58
CA TYR A 149 -11.19 -10.04 5.75
C TYR A 149 -11.98 -10.05 7.07
N ILE A 150 -13.31 -10.22 7.02
CA ILE A 150 -14.17 -10.11 8.21
C ILE A 150 -13.72 -11.08 9.30
N GLY A 151 -13.41 -12.33 8.94
CA GLY A 151 -12.93 -13.35 9.89
C GLY A 151 -11.58 -12.97 10.51
N ALA A 152 -10.60 -12.58 9.69
CA ALA A 152 -9.28 -12.17 10.15
C ALA A 152 -9.34 -10.96 11.10
N LEU A 153 -10.14 -9.95 10.76
CA LEU A 153 -10.33 -8.77 11.60
C LEU A 153 -11.03 -9.09 12.93
N ALA A 154 -12.06 -9.92 12.90
CA ALA A 154 -12.77 -10.35 14.10
C ALA A 154 -11.85 -11.14 15.05
N GLU A 155 -11.09 -12.09 14.50
CA GLU A 155 -10.15 -12.89 15.28
C GLU A 155 -9.01 -12.04 15.84
N TYR A 156 -8.50 -11.08 15.06
CA TYR A 156 -7.48 -10.17 15.56
C TYR A 156 -8.01 -9.26 16.67
N LYS A 157 -9.27 -8.84 16.60
CA LYS A 157 -9.90 -8.08 17.67
C LYS A 157 -10.00 -8.88 18.96
N VAL A 158 -10.29 -10.18 18.88
CA VAL A 158 -10.26 -11.08 20.05
C VAL A 158 -8.84 -11.21 20.60
N PHE A 159 -7.84 -11.39 19.74
CA PHE A 159 -6.43 -11.42 20.14
C PHE A 159 -6.03 -10.14 20.88
N LEU A 160 -6.34 -8.96 20.34
CA LEU A 160 -6.04 -7.67 20.97
C LEU A 160 -6.73 -7.53 22.33
N ALA A 161 -7.95 -8.01 22.48
CA ALA A 161 -8.65 -8.00 23.77
C ALA A 161 -7.91 -8.86 24.81
N LEU A 162 -7.61 -10.11 24.48
CA LEU A 162 -6.92 -11.05 25.37
C LEU A 162 -5.52 -10.56 25.75
N GLU A 163 -4.75 -10.09 24.79
CA GLU A 163 -3.40 -9.57 25.04
C GLU A 163 -3.43 -8.25 25.82
N SER A 164 -4.46 -7.41 25.63
CA SER A 164 -4.63 -6.20 26.44
C SER A 164 -5.02 -6.50 27.90
N ASP A 165 -5.75 -7.58 28.14
CA ASP A 165 -6.04 -8.08 29.50
C ASP A 165 -4.75 -8.60 30.14
N ALA A 166 -3.99 -9.44 29.43
CA ALA A 166 -2.71 -9.96 29.91
C ALA A 166 -1.68 -8.86 30.19
N LEU A 167 -1.62 -7.82 29.36
CA LEU A 167 -0.80 -6.63 29.59
C LEU A 167 -1.22 -5.91 30.87
N ALA A 168 -2.52 -5.70 31.09
CA ALA A 168 -3.02 -5.03 32.29
C ALA A 168 -2.65 -5.80 33.57
N ASP A 169 -2.76 -7.13 33.54
CA ASP A 169 -2.40 -7.98 34.67
C ASP A 169 -0.88 -7.97 34.96
N ALA A 170 -0.06 -8.07 33.90
CA ALA A 170 1.40 -8.04 34.02
C ALA A 170 1.91 -6.67 34.53
N ALA A 171 1.39 -5.58 33.96
CA ALA A 171 1.70 -4.23 34.41
C ALA A 171 1.19 -3.96 35.84
N GLY A 172 0.02 -4.51 36.20
CA GLY A 172 -0.52 -4.46 37.56
C GLY A 172 0.41 -5.09 38.58
N SER A 173 0.97 -6.26 38.25
CA SER A 173 1.94 -6.95 39.09
C SER A 173 3.24 -6.15 39.23
N LEU A 174 3.75 -5.59 38.14
CA LEU A 174 4.93 -4.70 38.15
C LEU A 174 4.69 -3.47 39.03
N ALA A 175 3.55 -2.80 38.88
CA ALA A 175 3.20 -1.61 39.66
C ALA A 175 3.08 -1.91 41.16
N GLN A 176 2.56 -3.09 41.52
CA GLN A 176 2.50 -3.53 42.91
C GLN A 176 3.90 -3.74 43.50
N ALA A 177 4.82 -4.37 42.76
CA ALA A 177 6.19 -4.56 43.21
C ALA A 177 6.93 -3.22 43.38
N VAL A 178 6.74 -2.28 42.45
CA VAL A 178 7.26 -0.90 42.55
C VAL A 178 6.74 -0.22 43.83
N LYS A 179 5.42 -0.27 44.06
CA LYS A 179 4.77 0.33 45.23
C LYS A 179 5.19 -0.29 46.56
N ALA A 180 5.51 -1.58 46.55
CA ALA A 180 6.04 -2.27 47.72
C ALA A 180 7.53 -1.91 48.00
N GLY A 181 8.18 -1.18 47.09
CA GLY A 181 9.60 -0.90 47.15
C GLY A 181 10.48 -2.11 46.84
N ASP A 182 9.91 -3.21 46.32
CA ASP A 182 10.62 -4.46 46.03
C ASP A 182 11.34 -4.35 44.68
N LEU A 183 12.57 -3.83 44.73
CA LEU A 183 13.40 -3.61 43.54
C LEU A 183 13.69 -4.91 42.78
N GLN A 184 13.93 -6.03 43.48
CA GLN A 184 14.26 -7.29 42.82
C GLN A 184 13.04 -7.81 42.06
N GLN A 185 11.89 -7.90 42.74
CA GLN A 185 10.66 -8.36 42.13
C GLN A 185 10.21 -7.45 40.98
N ALA A 186 10.36 -6.13 41.12
CA ALA A 186 10.04 -5.19 40.05
C ALA A 186 10.91 -5.39 38.80
N ARG A 187 12.21 -5.70 38.96
CA ARG A 187 13.09 -6.02 37.84
C ARG A 187 12.68 -7.30 37.12
N GLU A 188 12.36 -8.35 37.87
CA GLU A 188 11.91 -9.63 37.32
C GLU A 188 10.60 -9.50 36.54
N LEU A 189 9.69 -8.62 36.99
CA LEU A 189 8.40 -8.38 36.35
C LEU A 189 8.44 -7.39 35.18
N TYR A 190 9.52 -6.60 35.05
CA TYR A 190 9.62 -5.58 34.00
C TYR A 190 9.57 -6.19 32.58
N ALA A 191 10.46 -7.14 32.28
CA ALA A 191 10.56 -7.72 30.94
C ALA A 191 9.27 -8.46 30.50
N PRO A 192 8.63 -9.30 31.35
CA PRO A 192 7.35 -9.91 31.02
C PRO A 192 6.23 -8.89 30.73
N ALA A 193 6.15 -7.80 31.50
CA ALA A 193 5.15 -6.76 31.29
C ALA A 193 5.40 -5.99 29.99
N HIS A 194 6.65 -5.65 29.69
CA HIS A 194 7.02 -4.95 28.46
C HIS A 194 6.82 -5.83 27.21
N GLN A 195 7.15 -7.12 27.31
CA GLN A 195 6.88 -8.10 26.26
C GLN A 195 5.37 -8.22 25.96
N ALA A 196 4.51 -8.14 26.98
CA ALA A 196 3.05 -8.14 26.78
C ALA A 196 2.59 -6.91 25.98
N TYR A 197 3.20 -5.73 26.19
CA TYR A 197 2.93 -4.55 25.37
C TYR A 197 3.41 -4.75 23.93
N ALA A 198 4.62 -5.31 23.75
CA ALA A 198 5.19 -5.55 22.42
C ALA A 198 4.31 -6.47 21.54
N ARG A 199 3.55 -7.40 22.13
CA ARG A 199 2.59 -8.26 21.41
C ARG A 199 1.44 -7.51 20.75
N ILE A 200 1.00 -6.38 21.33
CA ILE A 200 -0.10 -5.55 20.81
C ILE A 200 0.38 -4.27 20.12
N GLU A 201 1.68 -3.98 20.20
CA GLU A 201 2.29 -2.77 19.65
C GLU A 201 1.97 -2.49 18.17
N PRO A 202 1.81 -3.49 17.26
CA PRO A 202 1.46 -3.18 15.87
C PRO A 202 0.26 -2.24 15.76
N VAL A 203 -0.75 -2.44 16.60
CA VAL A 203 -1.96 -1.61 16.61
C VAL A 203 -1.94 -0.56 17.71
N ALA A 204 -1.33 -0.83 18.87
CA ALA A 204 -1.24 0.16 19.94
C ALA A 204 -0.52 1.44 19.47
N ALA A 205 0.52 1.29 18.63
CA ALA A 205 1.27 2.41 18.07
C ALA A 205 0.48 3.29 17.07
N LEU A 206 -0.76 2.92 16.70
CA LEU A 206 -1.66 3.81 15.96
C LEU A 206 -2.18 4.96 16.82
N PHE A 207 -2.19 4.79 18.15
CA PHE A 207 -2.57 5.83 19.10
C PHE A 207 -1.32 6.61 19.53
N ALA A 208 -0.84 7.52 18.68
CA ALA A 208 0.45 8.19 18.86
C ALA A 208 0.63 8.88 20.23
N ASP A 209 -0.44 9.41 20.82
CA ASP A 209 -0.42 9.98 22.17
C ASP A 209 -0.13 8.93 23.25
N LEU A 210 -0.75 7.75 23.15
CA LEU A 210 -0.51 6.63 24.07
C LEU A 210 0.81 5.95 23.80
N ASP A 211 1.20 5.75 22.53
CA ASP A 211 2.48 5.16 22.17
C ASP A 211 3.65 5.95 22.78
N THR A 212 3.55 7.27 22.74
CA THR A 212 4.54 8.16 23.36
C THR A 212 4.57 8.00 24.88
N ARG A 213 3.41 8.01 25.55
CA ARG A 213 3.33 7.90 27.02
C ARG A 213 3.67 6.51 27.56
N LEU A 214 3.45 5.47 26.76
CA LEU A 214 3.68 4.07 27.16
C LEU A 214 5.11 3.63 26.85
N ASN A 215 5.65 3.99 25.69
CA ASN A 215 6.80 3.28 25.10
C ASN A 215 7.85 4.17 24.40
N ALA A 216 7.79 5.50 24.53
CA ALA A 216 8.84 6.35 23.95
C ALA A 216 10.16 6.23 24.76
N PRO A 217 11.29 5.96 24.10
CA PRO A 217 12.59 5.97 24.76
C PRO A 217 13.03 7.40 25.11
N ALA A 218 13.86 7.55 26.14
CA ALA A 218 14.34 8.85 26.62
C ALA A 218 14.96 9.72 25.52
N GLN A 219 15.64 9.11 24.54
CA GLN A 219 16.27 9.82 23.41
C GLN A 219 15.31 10.63 22.52
N TYR A 220 13.99 10.39 22.60
CA TYR A 220 12.99 11.16 21.86
C TYR A 220 12.54 12.44 22.60
N PHE A 221 13.00 12.66 23.83
CA PHE A 221 12.69 13.83 24.64
C PHE A 221 13.87 14.81 24.70
N GLU A 222 13.57 16.11 24.71
CA GLU A 222 14.59 17.18 24.72
C GLU A 222 15.51 17.06 25.94
N LYS A 223 14.93 16.78 27.11
CA LYS A 223 15.68 16.64 28.38
C LYS A 223 15.99 15.19 28.74
N ARG A 224 15.76 14.26 27.81
CA ARG A 224 15.98 12.81 28.00
C ARG A 224 15.34 12.28 29.28
N GLU A 225 16.09 11.59 30.14
CA GLU A 225 15.59 11.01 31.38
C GLU A 225 15.10 12.05 32.40
N ALA A 226 15.50 13.31 32.25
CA ALA A 226 15.05 14.43 33.08
C ALA A 226 13.83 15.16 32.51
N ASP A 227 13.29 14.71 31.37
CA ASP A 227 12.11 15.32 30.76
C ASP A 227 10.84 14.96 31.55
N PRO A 228 9.98 15.93 31.91
CA PRO A 228 8.72 15.63 32.59
C PRO A 228 7.76 14.79 31.75
N GLY A 229 7.92 14.79 30.42
CA GLY A 229 7.16 13.92 29.52
C GLY A 229 7.66 12.47 29.46
N PHE A 230 8.87 12.19 29.98
CA PHE A 230 9.44 10.84 29.99
C PHE A 230 8.72 9.95 31.01
N THR A 231 7.80 9.14 30.51
CA THR A 231 6.87 8.31 31.28
C THR A 231 6.85 6.87 30.74
N GLY A 232 5.95 6.02 31.26
CA GLY A 232 5.75 4.67 30.74
C GLY A 232 6.84 3.67 31.09
N PHE A 233 6.96 2.63 30.26
CA PHE A 233 7.87 1.50 30.48
C PHE A 233 9.33 1.96 30.63
N HIS A 234 9.84 2.76 29.71
CA HIS A 234 11.24 3.20 29.75
C HIS A 234 11.57 4.11 30.95
N ARG A 235 10.60 4.85 31.49
CA ARG A 235 10.81 5.63 32.74
C ARG A 235 10.98 4.72 33.95
N ILE A 236 10.19 3.64 34.02
CA ILE A 236 10.28 2.59 35.04
C ILE A 236 11.59 1.83 34.87
N GLU A 237 11.93 1.46 33.65
CA GLU A 237 13.19 0.82 33.29
C GLU A 237 14.41 1.60 33.81
N TYR A 238 14.46 2.90 33.51
CA TYR A 238 15.55 3.76 33.92
C TYR A 238 15.70 3.81 35.46
N ALA A 239 14.58 3.88 36.19
CA ALA A 239 14.63 3.85 37.65
C ALA A 239 15.13 2.51 38.19
N LEU A 240 14.52 1.41 37.73
CA LEU A 240 14.80 0.07 38.24
C LEU A 240 16.23 -0.38 37.91
N PHE A 241 16.70 -0.16 36.69
CA PHE A 241 17.97 -0.70 36.22
C PHE A 241 19.08 0.34 36.13
N GLY A 242 18.78 1.55 35.67
CA GLY A 242 19.75 2.65 35.59
C GLY A 242 20.08 3.26 36.95
N GLN A 243 19.06 3.50 37.78
CA GLN A 243 19.21 4.15 39.09
C GLN A 243 19.24 3.15 40.26
N ASN A 244 18.96 1.87 40.02
CA ASN A 244 18.86 0.84 41.05
C ASN A 244 17.87 1.24 42.18
N SER A 245 16.71 1.79 41.82
CA SER A 245 15.81 2.41 42.80
C SER A 245 14.34 2.29 42.40
N THR A 246 13.48 2.14 43.41
CA THR A 246 12.01 2.27 43.32
C THR A 246 11.52 3.62 43.88
N ASN A 247 12.43 4.47 44.37
CA ASN A 247 12.06 5.72 45.02
C ASN A 247 11.31 6.67 44.07
N ALA A 248 10.19 7.22 44.55
CA ALA A 248 9.33 8.15 43.81
C ALA A 248 8.84 7.60 42.46
N LEU A 249 8.74 6.28 42.31
CA LEU A 249 8.30 5.64 41.07
C LEU A 249 6.79 5.34 41.04
N ASP A 250 6.11 5.39 42.20
CA ASP A 250 4.66 5.14 42.31
C ASP A 250 3.83 5.96 41.31
N PRO A 251 4.05 7.29 41.13
CA PRO A 251 3.26 8.05 40.17
C PRO A 251 3.46 7.59 38.72
N ALA A 252 4.67 7.14 38.36
CA ALA A 252 4.93 6.61 37.02
C ALA A 252 4.27 5.25 36.80
N ALA A 253 4.27 4.39 37.81
CA ALA A 253 3.59 3.10 37.77
C ALA A 253 2.05 3.26 37.70
N GLU A 254 1.48 4.19 38.46
CA GLU A 254 0.05 4.52 38.41
C GLU A 254 -0.36 5.09 37.04
N GLN A 255 0.46 6.01 36.49
CA GLN A 255 0.22 6.57 35.15
C GLN A 255 0.29 5.49 34.06
N LEU A 256 1.25 4.55 34.14
CA LEU A 256 1.34 3.42 33.22
C LEU A 256 0.05 2.59 33.22
N LEU A 257 -0.49 2.25 34.40
CA LEU A 257 -1.75 1.51 34.50
C LEU A 257 -2.94 2.28 33.92
N ALA A 258 -3.01 3.59 34.17
CA ALA A 258 -4.07 4.45 33.62
C ALA A 258 -4.01 4.52 32.09
N ASP A 259 -2.81 4.63 31.51
CA ASP A 259 -2.61 4.65 30.06
C ASP A 259 -2.90 3.29 29.43
N ILE A 260 -2.54 2.18 30.07
CA ILE A 260 -2.92 0.82 29.62
C ILE A 260 -4.44 0.63 29.66
N GLY A 261 -5.11 1.11 30.72
CA GLY A 261 -6.58 1.11 30.79
C GLY A 261 -7.21 1.90 29.65
N THR A 262 -6.66 3.07 29.33
CA THR A 262 -7.09 3.89 28.19
C THR A 262 -6.85 3.18 26.86
N LEU A 263 -5.67 2.57 26.68
CA LEU A 263 -5.34 1.80 25.48
C LEU A 263 -6.33 0.66 25.26
N LYS A 264 -6.66 -0.08 26.30
CA LYS A 264 -7.61 -1.19 26.27
C LYS A 264 -8.99 -0.76 25.78
N GLU A 265 -9.53 0.36 26.28
CA GLU A 265 -10.80 0.89 25.77
C GLU A 265 -10.71 1.34 24.31
N ARG A 266 -9.61 1.98 23.92
CA ARG A 266 -9.41 2.40 22.52
C ARG A 266 -9.29 1.19 21.58
N LEU A 267 -8.58 0.14 21.97
CA LEU A 267 -8.47 -1.12 21.21
C LEU A 267 -9.83 -1.80 21.05
N ARG A 268 -10.67 -1.82 22.08
CA ARG A 268 -12.05 -2.38 21.99
C ARG A 268 -12.92 -1.63 20.99
N SER A 269 -12.80 -0.31 20.95
CA SER A 269 -13.56 0.56 20.05
C SER A 269 -12.98 0.67 18.64
N LEU A 270 -11.76 0.18 18.43
CA LEU A 270 -11.04 0.35 17.17
C LEU A 270 -11.77 -0.35 16.01
N ASN A 271 -11.94 0.39 14.92
CA ASN A 271 -12.39 -0.14 13.63
C ASN A 271 -11.19 -0.28 12.69
N LEU A 272 -10.53 -1.43 12.74
CA LEU A 272 -9.32 -1.71 11.98
C LEU A 272 -9.67 -2.01 10.52
N GLN A 273 -9.08 -1.26 9.59
CA GLN A 273 -9.19 -1.52 8.16
C GLN A 273 -8.28 -2.69 7.75
N PRO A 274 -8.63 -3.49 6.72
CA PRO A 274 -7.78 -4.59 6.24
C PRO A 274 -6.33 -4.18 5.97
N ALA A 275 -6.13 -3.02 5.31
CA ALA A 275 -4.80 -2.49 4.97
C ALA A 275 -3.94 -2.18 6.20
N GLN A 276 -4.57 -1.95 7.36
CA GLN A 276 -3.86 -1.65 8.59
C GLN A 276 -3.25 -2.90 9.23
N LEU A 277 -3.73 -4.12 8.95
CA LEU A 277 -3.14 -5.35 9.50
C LEU A 277 -1.65 -5.46 9.13
N ALA A 278 -1.35 -5.68 7.85
CA ALA A 278 0.04 -5.80 7.40
C ALA A 278 0.79 -4.46 7.49
N GLY A 279 0.11 -3.34 7.23
CA GLY A 279 0.71 -2.01 7.28
C GLY A 279 1.27 -1.65 8.68
N SER A 280 0.53 -1.95 9.74
CA SER A 280 0.99 -1.77 11.11
C SER A 280 2.16 -2.68 11.48
N ALA A 281 2.08 -3.96 11.10
CA ALA A 281 3.14 -4.93 11.37
C ALA A 281 4.47 -4.52 10.69
N SER A 282 4.42 -4.19 9.40
CA SER A 282 5.61 -3.76 8.65
C SER A 282 6.24 -2.50 9.24
N LYS A 283 5.43 -1.48 9.59
CA LYS A 283 5.93 -0.25 10.23
C LYS A 283 6.59 -0.53 11.57
N LEU A 284 6.00 -1.38 12.41
CA LEU A 284 6.60 -1.75 13.68
C LEU A 284 7.94 -2.46 13.47
N LEU A 285 7.97 -3.49 12.62
CA LEU A 285 9.19 -4.25 12.33
C LEU A 285 10.31 -3.34 11.81
N GLN A 286 9.98 -2.39 10.93
CA GLN A 286 10.95 -1.41 10.44
C GLN A 286 11.51 -0.56 11.59
N ARG A 287 10.65 0.00 12.46
CA ARG A 287 11.10 0.77 13.62
C ARG A 287 11.98 -0.04 14.57
N VAL A 288 11.64 -1.31 14.78
CA VAL A 288 12.41 -2.22 15.63
C VAL A 288 13.78 -2.52 15.00
N ALA A 289 13.84 -2.79 13.69
CA ALA A 289 15.10 -2.99 12.99
C ALA A 289 16.00 -1.73 13.03
N ASP A 290 15.40 -0.54 12.89
CA ASP A 290 16.12 0.73 12.97
C ASP A 290 16.67 0.97 14.39
N ARG A 291 15.88 0.65 15.42
CA ARG A 291 16.30 0.74 16.82
C ARG A 291 17.46 -0.22 17.13
N LEU A 292 17.37 -1.47 16.66
CA LEU A 292 18.45 -2.45 16.82
C LEU A 292 19.74 -2.03 16.10
N SER A 293 19.61 -1.27 15.01
CA SER A 293 20.78 -0.79 14.26
C SER A 293 21.42 0.45 14.88
N ALA A 294 20.71 1.16 15.75
CA ALA A 294 21.25 2.30 16.48
C ALA A 294 22.20 1.84 17.60
N ASP A 295 23.02 2.76 18.09
CA ASP A 295 23.75 2.55 19.33
C ASP A 295 22.71 2.44 20.45
N GLY A 296 22.53 1.27 21.07
CA GLY A 296 21.48 1.05 22.07
C GLY A 296 21.78 1.69 23.43
N ALA A 297 22.18 2.96 23.41
CA ALA A 297 22.17 3.87 24.52
C ALA A 297 20.72 4.05 25.00
N GLY A 298 20.48 3.89 26.30
CA GLY A 298 19.15 4.01 26.90
C GLY A 298 18.36 2.70 27.00
N ASP A 299 18.96 1.56 26.66
CA ASP A 299 18.46 0.23 27.07
C ASP A 299 19.12 -0.15 28.40
N TYR A 300 18.34 -0.25 29.47
CA TYR A 300 18.86 -0.48 30.82
C TYR A 300 18.49 -1.87 31.36
N SER A 301 17.37 -2.46 30.92
CA SER A 301 16.77 -3.67 31.50
C SER A 301 17.20 -4.98 30.88
N ARG A 302 17.87 -4.97 29.72
CA ARG A 302 18.17 -6.20 28.96
C ARG A 302 16.91 -6.94 28.49
N ALA A 303 15.74 -6.29 28.53
CA ALA A 303 14.48 -6.85 28.05
C ALA A 303 14.37 -6.88 26.52
N GLU A 304 15.39 -6.42 25.79
CA GLU A 304 15.39 -6.29 24.33
C GLU A 304 15.03 -7.61 23.61
N LEU A 305 15.59 -8.75 24.04
CA LEU A 305 15.24 -10.06 23.46
C LEU A 305 13.79 -10.48 23.72
N ASP A 306 13.26 -10.18 24.91
CA ASP A 306 11.87 -10.51 25.25
C ASP A 306 10.90 -9.62 24.49
N ASN A 307 11.22 -8.34 24.36
CA ASN A 307 10.44 -7.39 23.54
C ASN A 307 10.47 -7.76 22.06
N LEU A 308 11.61 -8.21 21.54
CA LEU A 308 11.68 -8.77 20.18
C LEU A 308 10.83 -10.03 20.05
N ARG A 309 10.78 -10.89 21.07
CA ARG A 309 9.88 -12.04 21.06
C ARG A 309 8.41 -11.61 21.04
N GLY A 310 8.03 -10.63 21.86
CA GLY A 310 6.67 -10.07 21.83
C GLY A 310 6.31 -9.47 20.48
N THR A 311 7.23 -8.72 19.86
CA THR A 311 7.08 -8.18 18.50
C THR A 311 6.90 -9.30 17.48
N PHE A 312 7.70 -10.37 17.57
CA PHE A 312 7.57 -11.55 16.73
C PHE A 312 6.19 -12.18 16.88
N ASP A 313 5.75 -12.46 18.10
CA ASP A 313 4.47 -13.12 18.37
C ASP A 313 3.28 -12.28 17.85
N GLY A 314 3.29 -10.97 18.11
CA GLY A 314 2.25 -10.04 17.66
C GLY A 314 2.15 -9.90 16.14
N THR A 315 3.29 -9.77 15.46
CA THR A 315 3.33 -9.67 14.00
C THR A 315 3.07 -11.02 13.32
N LYS A 316 3.50 -12.13 13.93
CA LYS A 316 3.20 -13.49 13.46
C LYS A 316 1.70 -13.76 13.50
N LYS A 317 0.99 -13.31 14.54
CA LYS A 317 -0.47 -13.42 14.59
C LYS A 317 -1.15 -12.73 13.39
N ILE A 318 -0.72 -11.53 13.04
CA ILE A 318 -1.22 -10.82 11.85
C ILE A 318 -0.93 -11.63 10.58
N SER A 319 0.29 -12.15 10.43
CA SER A 319 0.68 -12.96 9.29
C SER A 319 -0.20 -14.21 9.14
N ASP A 320 -0.44 -14.92 10.24
CA ASP A 320 -1.24 -16.14 10.24
C ASP A 320 -2.69 -15.90 9.84
N LEU A 321 -3.26 -14.76 10.24
CA LEU A 321 -4.60 -14.36 9.85
C LEU A 321 -4.71 -13.98 8.37
N LEU A 322 -3.65 -13.45 7.78
CA LEU A 322 -3.60 -13.07 6.37
C LEU A 322 -3.17 -14.22 5.45
N ALA A 323 -2.52 -15.25 5.99
CA ALA A 323 -1.93 -16.35 5.22
C ALA A 323 -2.92 -17.06 4.27
N PRO A 324 -4.19 -17.36 4.65
CA PRO A 324 -5.13 -17.97 3.73
C PRO A 324 -5.47 -17.09 2.51
N LEU A 325 -5.50 -15.77 2.70
CA LEU A 325 -5.77 -14.82 1.63
C LEU A 325 -4.54 -14.65 0.74
N LEU A 326 -3.36 -14.57 1.36
CA LEU A 326 -2.10 -14.37 0.67
C LEU A 326 -1.66 -15.61 -0.12
N ALA A 327 -1.86 -16.81 0.42
CA ALA A 327 -1.56 -18.06 -0.29
C ALA A 327 -2.32 -18.19 -1.61
N LYS A 328 -3.54 -17.63 -1.69
CA LYS A 328 -4.34 -17.59 -2.91
C LYS A 328 -3.88 -16.49 -3.87
N ALA A 329 -3.68 -15.28 -3.37
CA ALA A 329 -3.39 -14.11 -4.20
C ALA A 329 -1.93 -14.01 -4.65
N ALA A 330 -0.99 -14.38 -3.77
CA ALA A 330 0.45 -14.27 -3.98
C ALA A 330 1.23 -15.37 -3.20
N PRO A 331 1.16 -16.64 -3.63
CA PRO A 331 1.79 -17.77 -2.93
C PRO A 331 3.30 -17.64 -2.76
N GLY A 332 4.00 -17.02 -3.72
CA GLY A 332 5.44 -16.76 -3.60
C GLY A 332 5.76 -15.81 -2.44
N LEU A 333 4.97 -14.74 -2.28
CA LEU A 333 5.14 -13.81 -1.16
C LEU A 333 4.81 -14.47 0.19
N GLN A 334 3.79 -15.33 0.24
CA GLN A 334 3.50 -16.13 1.44
C GLN A 334 4.71 -16.97 1.86
N GLN A 335 5.31 -17.68 0.91
CA GLN A 335 6.50 -18.51 1.17
C GLN A 335 7.69 -17.66 1.64
N ASP A 336 7.90 -16.49 1.04
CA ASP A 336 8.97 -15.57 1.47
C ASP A 336 8.74 -15.10 2.90
N ILE A 337 7.52 -14.71 3.27
CA ILE A 337 7.16 -14.30 4.64
C ILE A 337 7.41 -15.44 5.65
N ASP A 338 6.98 -16.67 5.33
CA ASP A 338 7.19 -17.83 6.20
C ASP A 338 8.69 -18.09 6.45
N GLN A 339 9.51 -17.98 5.39
CA GLN A 339 10.97 -18.09 5.51
C GLN A 339 11.56 -16.97 6.36
N ARG A 340 11.07 -15.73 6.25
CA ARG A 340 11.55 -14.60 7.06
C ARG A 340 11.19 -14.77 8.53
N PHE A 341 9.98 -15.23 8.85
CA PHE A 341 9.64 -15.57 10.23
C PHE A 341 10.50 -16.70 10.78
N ALA A 342 10.73 -17.77 10.00
CA ALA A 342 11.61 -18.86 10.43
C ALA A 342 13.05 -18.39 10.68
N ALA A 343 13.58 -17.50 9.84
CA ALA A 343 14.91 -16.92 10.02
C ALA A 343 15.00 -16.05 11.29
N LEU A 344 13.97 -15.23 11.56
CA LEU A 344 13.90 -14.43 12.78
C LEU A 344 13.78 -15.31 14.04
N ASP A 345 12.94 -16.35 14.01
CA ASP A 345 12.81 -17.29 15.13
C ASP A 345 14.12 -18.02 15.43
N ALA A 346 14.82 -18.48 14.38
CA ALA A 346 16.14 -19.10 14.52
C ALA A 346 17.19 -18.15 15.09
N ALA A 347 17.18 -16.87 14.69
CA ALA A 347 18.05 -15.85 15.25
C ALA A 347 17.76 -15.65 16.74
N LEU A 348 16.48 -15.44 17.11
CA LEU A 348 16.06 -15.31 18.52
C LEU A 348 16.46 -16.55 19.36
N GLY A 349 16.26 -17.75 18.83
CA GLY A 349 16.64 -19.00 19.49
C GLY A 349 18.15 -19.15 19.69
N SER A 350 18.97 -18.73 18.73
CA SER A 350 20.43 -18.78 18.83
C SER A 350 20.97 -17.88 19.95
N HIS A 351 20.34 -16.71 20.16
CA HIS A 351 20.68 -15.82 21.28
C HIS A 351 20.27 -16.39 22.64
N ARG A 352 19.26 -17.26 22.70
CA ARG A 352 18.85 -18.00 23.91
C ARG A 352 19.67 -19.27 24.19
N ALA A 353 20.22 -19.92 23.15
CA ALA A 353 20.92 -21.20 23.30
C ALA A 353 22.41 -21.07 23.66
N GLY A 354 23.04 -19.92 23.38
CA GLY A 354 24.44 -19.63 23.72
C GLY A 354 24.63 -18.89 25.06
N GLN A 355 23.52 -18.59 25.73
CA GLN A 355 23.44 -17.83 26.96
C GLN A 355 22.65 -18.72 27.92
N GLY A 356 23.19 -18.99 29.12
CA GLY A 356 22.32 -19.48 30.21
C GLY A 356 21.24 -18.43 30.52
N PRO A 357 20.58 -18.46 31.69
CA PRO A 357 19.98 -17.23 32.22
C PRO A 357 21.12 -16.21 32.45
N THR A 358 21.59 -15.55 31.41
CA THR A 358 22.66 -14.56 31.49
C THR A 358 22.05 -13.20 31.33
N ASP A 359 22.11 -12.50 32.45
CA ASP A 359 22.16 -11.06 32.68
C ASP A 359 23.12 -10.28 31.74
N ALA A 360 23.35 -10.65 30.49
CA ALA A 360 24.24 -9.93 29.57
C ALA A 360 23.43 -9.14 28.54
N ALA A 361 23.61 -7.83 28.50
CA ALA A 361 23.02 -6.98 27.46
C ALA A 361 23.55 -7.37 26.08
N LEU A 362 22.73 -7.23 25.04
CA LEU A 362 23.17 -7.43 23.66
C LEU A 362 24.23 -6.40 23.29
N ASN A 363 25.35 -6.86 22.75
CA ASN A 363 26.35 -5.96 22.18
C ASN A 363 25.93 -5.51 20.77
N GLN A 364 26.60 -4.49 20.23
CA GLN A 364 26.24 -3.92 18.93
C GLN A 364 26.29 -4.94 17.77
N ALA A 365 27.23 -5.89 17.80
CA ALA A 365 27.30 -6.92 16.76
C ALA A 365 26.09 -7.87 16.82
N GLN A 366 25.64 -8.23 18.02
CA GLN A 366 24.43 -9.04 18.23
C GLN A 366 23.16 -8.29 17.83
N ARG A 367 23.04 -7.01 18.20
CA ARG A 367 21.91 -6.17 17.79
C ARG A 367 21.84 -6.02 16.26
N SER A 368 22.96 -5.74 15.60
CA SER A 368 23.03 -5.70 14.13
C SER A 368 22.67 -7.04 13.48
N ALA A 369 23.09 -8.16 14.06
CA ALA A 369 22.74 -9.50 13.56
C ALA A 369 21.24 -9.81 13.69
N LEU A 370 20.56 -9.27 14.71
CA LEU A 370 19.11 -9.36 14.88
C LEU A 370 18.35 -8.35 13.99
N ALA A 371 18.92 -7.19 13.70
CA ALA A 371 18.29 -6.15 12.89
C ALA A 371 18.02 -6.62 11.45
N GLU A 372 18.95 -7.38 10.86
CA GLU A 372 18.83 -7.87 9.48
C GLU A 372 17.59 -8.76 9.24
N PRO A 373 17.36 -9.86 9.97
CA PRO A 373 16.16 -10.68 9.76
C PRO A 373 14.86 -9.91 10.05
N VAL A 374 14.85 -8.98 11.02
CA VAL A 374 13.69 -8.12 11.30
C VAL A 374 13.42 -7.19 10.11
N ARG A 375 14.45 -6.55 9.56
CA ARG A 375 14.32 -5.68 8.38
C ARG A 375 13.85 -6.44 7.16
N ALA A 376 14.42 -7.61 6.91
CA ALA A 376 14.04 -8.47 5.79
C ALA A 376 12.57 -8.92 5.91
N LEU A 377 12.10 -9.24 7.12
CA LEU A 377 10.68 -9.52 7.37
C LEU A 377 9.81 -8.28 7.13
N ALA A 378 10.21 -7.11 7.61
CA ALA A 378 9.48 -5.85 7.41
C ALA A 378 9.23 -5.54 5.93
N GLN A 379 10.25 -5.77 5.09
CA GLN A 379 10.21 -5.57 3.64
C GLN A 379 9.25 -6.52 2.92
N GLU A 380 9.19 -7.79 3.33
CA GLU A 380 8.23 -8.73 2.73
C GLU A 380 6.79 -8.41 3.19
N VAL A 381 6.59 -8.13 4.47
CA VAL A 381 5.26 -7.74 5.01
C VAL A 381 4.76 -6.44 4.35
N ALA A 382 5.65 -5.51 3.98
CA ALA A 382 5.28 -4.28 3.27
C ALA A 382 4.61 -4.52 1.91
N LYS A 383 4.89 -5.67 1.26
CA LYS A 383 4.33 -6.01 -0.06
C LYS A 383 2.92 -6.60 0.02
N VAL A 384 2.44 -6.95 1.22
CA VAL A 384 1.17 -7.69 1.41
C VAL A 384 -0.04 -6.87 0.96
N ASN A 385 -0.11 -5.58 1.27
CA ASN A 385 -1.25 -4.76 0.86
C ASN A 385 -1.37 -4.68 -0.67
N ALA A 386 -0.26 -4.44 -1.38
CA ALA A 386 -0.20 -4.43 -2.84
C ALA A 386 -0.61 -5.78 -3.44
N ALA A 387 -0.10 -6.88 -2.89
CA ALA A 387 -0.40 -8.23 -3.33
C ALA A 387 -1.90 -8.56 -3.18
N LEU A 388 -2.52 -8.06 -2.11
CA LEU A 388 -3.94 -8.27 -1.83
C LEU A 388 -4.86 -7.21 -2.44
N GLY A 389 -4.33 -6.16 -3.07
CA GLY A 389 -5.12 -5.07 -3.66
C GLY A 389 -5.75 -4.12 -2.64
N LEU A 390 -5.02 -3.82 -1.56
CA LEU A 390 -5.44 -2.93 -0.46
C LEU A 390 -4.78 -1.53 -0.51
N ASP A 391 -4.03 -1.22 -1.56
CA ASP A 391 -3.29 0.03 -1.75
C ASP A 391 -4.16 1.18 -2.31
#